data_AF-A0A3D5L068-F1
#
_entry.id   AF-A0A3D5L068-F1
#
_cell.length_a   1.000
_cell.length_b   1.000
_cell.length_c   1.000
_cell.angle_alpha   90.00
_cell.angle_beta   90.00
_cell.angle_gamma   90.00
#
_symmetry.space_group_name_H-M   'P 1'
#
loop_
_entity.id
_entity.type
_entity.pdbx_description
1 polymer ?
#
loop_
_entity_poly.entity_id
_entity_poly.type
_entity_poly.pdbx_seq_one_letter_code
_entity_poly.pdbx_strand_id
1 'polypeptide(L)' 'MDEKYLIKNTTKEERIRIVDEALGNLEGSCDGCMRGVLSMYDPYIEGTMELYECNAAFRRGFVQEDADRSGLKGSSCAMD' A
#
# COMPACT_ATOMS: atom_id res chain seq x y z
N MET A 1 -6.94 -14.29 5.80
CA MET A 1 -6.78 -12.90 6.27
C MET A 1 -6.89 -12.95 7.79
N ASP A 2 -5.85 -12.53 8.52
CA ASP A 2 -5.93 -12.51 9.99
C ASP A 2 -7.01 -11.54 10.47
N GLU A 3 -7.69 -11.91 11.56
CA GLU A 3 -8.81 -11.12 12.08
C GLU A 3 -8.43 -9.70 12.51
N LYS A 4 -7.15 -9.50 12.86
CA LYS A 4 -6.55 -8.21 13.22
C LYS A 4 -6.48 -7.20 12.07
N TYR A 5 -6.76 -7.62 10.83
CA TYR A 5 -6.74 -6.75 9.64
C TYR A 5 -8.15 -6.41 9.13
N LEU A 6 -9.21 -6.89 9.79
CA LEU A 6 -10.58 -6.59 9.39
C LEU A 6 -11.01 -5.23 9.90
N ILE A 7 -11.74 -4.45 9.09
CA ILE A 7 -12.26 -3.13 9.51
C ILE A 7 -13.15 -3.27 10.74
N LYS A 8 -14.02 -4.29 10.77
CA LYS A 8 -14.92 -4.56 11.91
C LYS A 8 -14.19 -4.82 13.24
N ASN A 9 -12.92 -5.19 13.20
CA ASN A 9 -12.12 -5.56 14.36
C ASN A 9 -11.01 -4.54 14.66
N THR A 10 -10.96 -3.42 13.94
CA THR A 10 -9.90 -2.41 14.06
C THR A 10 -10.48 -1.00 14.13
N THR A 11 -9.81 -0.14 14.89
CA THR A 11 -10.01 1.31 14.82
C THR A 11 -9.26 1.92 13.63
N LYS A 12 -9.57 3.18 13.31
CA LYS A 12 -8.87 3.92 12.25
C LYS A 12 -7.37 4.05 12.58
N GLU A 13 -7.05 4.35 13.84
CA GLU A 13 -5.70 4.49 14.36
C GLU A 13 -4.92 3.17 14.28
N GLU A 14 -5.56 2.03 14.57
CA GLU A 14 -4.94 0.73 14.39
C GLU A 14 -4.66 0.43 12.92
N ARG A 15 -5.58 0.78 12.02
CA ARG A 15 -5.36 0.61 10.57
C ARG A 15 -4.21 1.49 10.05
N ILE A 16 -4.06 2.70 10.56
CA ILE A 16 -2.90 3.56 10.26
C ILE A 16 -1.60 2.85 10.67
N ARG A 17 -1.53 2.32 11.90
CA ARG A 17 -0.35 1.59 12.38
C ARG A 17 -0.06 0.31 11.59
N ILE A 18 -1.10 -0.43 11.23
CA ILE A 18 -0.98 -1.64 10.40
C ILE A 18 -0.36 -1.30 9.03
N VAL A 19 -0.83 -0.22 8.40
CA VAL A 19 -0.28 0.22 7.11
C VAL A 19 1.15 0.72 7.28
N ASP A 20 1.44 1.48 8.33
CA ASP A 20 2.77 1.99 8.65
C ASP A 20 3.80 0.87 8.90
N GLU A 21 3.44 -0.12 9.73
CA GLU A 21 4.25 -1.31 10.01
C GLU A 21 4.49 -2.13 8.73
N ALA A 22 3.44 -2.34 7.93
CA ALA A 22 3.53 -3.11 6.69
C ALA A 22 4.39 -2.43 5.61
N LEU A 23 4.46 -1.09 5.60
CA LEU A 23 5.34 -0.32 4.73
C LEU A 23 6.78 -0.24 5.26
N GLY A 24 7.05 -0.77 6.46
CA GLY A 24 8.40 -1.05 6.94
C GLY A 24 8.94 -0.07 7.98
N ASN A 25 8.13 0.40 8.93
CA ASN A 25 8.55 1.23 10.08
C ASN A 25 9.40 2.45 9.66
N LEU A 26 8.77 3.63 9.50
CA LEU A 26 9.49 4.90 9.25
C LEU A 26 10.25 5.43 10.46
N GLU A 27 11.08 4.62 11.12
CA GLU A 27 12.10 5.18 12.00
C GLU A 27 13.23 5.87 11.21
N GLY A 28 13.22 5.74 9.87
CA GLY A 28 13.98 6.55 8.93
C GLY A 28 13.19 7.76 8.46
N SER A 29 13.34 8.88 9.16
CA SER A 29 12.95 10.25 8.79
C SER A 29 12.57 10.45 7.31
N CYS A 30 11.28 10.71 7.03
CA CYS A 30 10.92 11.38 5.80
C CYS A 30 9.71 12.31 6.01
N ASP A 31 10.03 13.55 6.32
CA ASP A 31 9.14 14.72 6.30
C ASP A 31 8.45 14.81 4.91
N GLY A 32 7.29 14.17 4.77
CA GLY A 32 6.37 14.39 3.64
C GLY A 32 6.42 13.45 2.44
N CYS A 33 7.33 12.46 2.33
CA CYS A 33 7.42 11.61 1.13
C CYS A 33 6.38 10.46 1.09
N MET A 34 5.69 10.19 2.21
CA MET A 34 4.81 9.02 2.32
C MET A 34 3.38 9.20 1.77
N ARG A 35 2.99 10.43 1.40
CA ARG A 35 1.59 10.74 0.98
C ARG A 35 1.14 9.98 -0.28
N GLY A 36 2.06 9.51 -1.12
CA GLY A 36 1.73 8.78 -2.35
C GLY A 36 1.34 7.31 -2.14
N VAL A 37 2.06 6.59 -1.27
CA VAL A 37 1.81 5.16 -1.01
C VAL A 37 0.67 4.96 -0.01
N LEU A 38 0.48 5.91 0.93
CA LEU A 38 -0.68 5.90 1.84
C LEU A 38 -2.01 5.96 1.08
N SER A 39 -2.03 6.61 -0.09
CA SER A 39 -3.26 6.83 -0.88
C SER A 39 -3.93 5.54 -1.36
N MET A 40 -3.15 4.48 -1.55
CA MET A 40 -3.66 3.14 -1.86
C MET A 40 -4.54 2.56 -0.75
N TYR A 41 -4.15 2.83 0.49
CA TYR A 41 -4.75 2.25 1.69
C TYR A 41 -5.70 3.20 2.40
N ASP A 42 -5.89 4.43 1.92
CA ASP A 42 -6.89 5.38 2.43
C ASP A 42 -8.29 4.74 2.57
N PRO A 43 -8.82 3.98 1.58
CA PRO A 43 -10.13 3.33 1.74
C PRO A 43 -10.17 2.32 2.88
N TYR A 44 -9.06 1.61 3.13
CA TYR A 44 -8.93 0.73 4.28
C TYR A 44 -8.85 1.53 5.58
N ILE A 45 -8.04 2.58 5.63
CA ILE A 45 -7.91 3.46 6.81
C ILE A 45 -9.27 4.08 7.18
N GLU A 46 -10.00 4.64 6.20
CA GLU A 46 -11.34 5.20 6.38
C GLU A 46 -12.41 4.14 6.70
N GLY A 47 -12.10 2.85 6.52
CA GLY A 47 -13.04 1.76 6.82
C GLY A 47 -14.13 1.58 5.75
N THR A 48 -13.87 2.02 4.53
CA THR A 48 -14.81 1.93 3.39
C THR A 48 -14.55 0.72 2.50
N MET A 49 -13.38 0.08 2.61
CA MET A 49 -12.96 -1.07 1.81
C MET A 49 -11.96 -1.95 2.57
N GLU A 50 -12.11 -3.27 2.53
CA GLU A 50 -11.21 -4.17 3.26
C GLU A 50 -9.80 -4.21 2.66
N LEU A 51 -8.78 -4.48 3.48
CA LEU A 51 -7.37 -4.46 3.06
C LEU A 51 -7.09 -5.39 1.86
N TYR A 52 -7.78 -6.54 1.78
CA TYR A 52 -7.64 -7.47 0.66
C TYR A 52 -8.20 -6.90 -0.65
N GLU A 53 -9.27 -6.10 -0.57
CA GLU A 53 -9.89 -5.44 -1.73
C GLU A 53 -8.99 -4.32 -2.24
N CYS A 54 -8.41 -3.51 -1.33
CA CYS A 54 -7.39 -2.52 -1.68
C CYS A 54 -6.20 -3.18 -2.41
N ASN A 55 -5.68 -4.28 -1.87
CA ASN A 55 -4.58 -5.03 -2.50
C ASN A 55 -4.96 -5.62 -3.86
N ALA A 56 -6.19 -6.12 -4.02
CA ALA A 56 -6.68 -6.65 -5.28
C ALA A 56 -6.86 -5.55 -6.33
N ALA A 57 -7.38 -4.38 -5.94
CA ALA A 57 -7.52 -3.21 -6.80
C ALA A 57 -6.14 -2.71 -7.28
N PHE A 58 -5.15 -2.66 -6.39
CA PHE A 58 -3.78 -2.31 -6.78
C PHE A 58 -3.19 -3.27 -7.80
N ARG A 59 -3.25 -4.58 -7.50
CA ARG A 59 -2.72 -5.61 -8.39
C ARG A 59 -3.38 -5.55 -9.76
N ARG A 60 -4.68 -5.24 -9.83
CA ARG A 60 -5.38 -5.04 -11.11
C ARG A 60 -4.89 -3.81 -11.87
N GLY A 61 -4.67 -2.68 -11.19
CA GLY A 61 -4.11 -1.48 -11.82
C GLY A 61 -2.70 -1.71 -12.37
N PHE A 62 -1.84 -2.36 -11.59
CA PHE A 62 -0.47 -2.72 -12.00
C PHE A 62 -0.46 -3.72 -13.17
N VAL A 63 -1.24 -4.80 -13.09
CA VAL A 63 -1.33 -5.82 -14.15
C VAL A 63 -1.91 -5.26 -15.44
N GLN A 64 -2.72 -4.19 -15.38
CA GLN A 64 -3.24 -3.52 -16.58
C GLN A 64 -2.21 -2.59 -17.23
N GLU A 65 -1.26 -2.02 -16.46
CA GLU A 65 -0.08 -1.32 -17.01
C GLU A 65 0.98 -2.29 -17.55
N ASP A 66 1.13 -3.49 -16.98
CA ASP A 66 2.08 -4.50 -17.47
C ASP A 66 1.56 -5.29 -18.70
N ALA A 67 0.24 -5.41 -18.89
CA ALA A 67 -0.33 -6.07 -20.07
C ALA A 67 -0.17 -5.23 -21.36
N ASP A 68 0.11 -3.92 -21.23
CA ASP A 68 0.54 -3.04 -22.33
C ASP A 68 2.06 -2.79 -22.30
N ARG A 69 2.84 -3.57 -21.56
CA ARG A 69 4.30 -3.57 -21.66
C ARG A 69 4.86 -4.97 -21.77
N SER A 70 4.75 -5.53 -22.97
CA SER A 70 5.84 -6.37 -23.50
C SER A 70 7.11 -5.50 -23.59
N GLY A 71 7.84 -5.38 -22.49
CA GLY A 71 9.02 -4.53 -22.41
C GLY A 71 9.65 -4.56 -21.03
N LEU A 72 10.30 -5.67 -20.68
CA LEU A 72 11.28 -5.71 -19.59
C LEU A 72 12.24 -4.52 -19.73
N LYS A 73 12.24 -3.63 -18.73
CA LYS A 73 13.50 -2.99 -18.30
C LYS A 73 13.40 -2.66 -16.83
N GLY A 74 14.03 -3.51 -16.02
CA GLY A 74 14.24 -3.28 -14.61
C GLY A 74 14.88 -1.92 -14.38
N SER A 75 14.45 -1.27 -13.30
CA SER A 75 15.13 -0.14 -12.72
C SER A 75 16.53 -0.58 -12.31
N SER A 76 17.53 -0.30 -13.14
CA SER A 76 18.92 -0.26 -12.69
C SER A 76 19.13 1.11 -12.07
N CYS A 77 19.18 1.16 -10.74
CA CYS A 77 19.84 2.25 -10.04
C CYS A 77 21.28 2.29 -10.55
N ALA A 78 21.63 3.32 -11.32
CA ALA A 78 23.02 3.67 -11.57
C ALA A 78 23.56 4.28 -10.27
N MET A 79 24.55 3.64 -9.65
CA MET A 79 25.41 4.31 -8.68
C MET A 79 26.53 4.96 -9.48
N ASP A 80 26.61 6.28 -9.43
CA ASP A 80 27.80 7.05 -9.81
C ASP A 80 28.63 7.29 -8.55
#